data_AF-B2J2U0-F1
#
_entry.id   AF-B2J2U0-F1
#
_cell.length_a   1.000
_cell.length_b   1.000
_cell.length_c   1.000
_cell.angle_alpha   90.00
_cell.angle_beta   90.00
_cell.angle_gamma   90.00
#
_symmetry.space_group_name_H-M   'P 1'
#
loop_
_entity.id
_entity.type
_entity.pdbx_description
1 polymer ?
#
loop_
_entity_poly.entity_id
_entity_poly.type
_entity_poly.pdbx_seq_one_letter_code
_entity_poly.pdbx_strand_id
1 'polypeptide(L)'
;MSLIGTGMNLSFSFLSKLTLVNFPVSELKKKNKIHDYSQLAWGSDYVFERLNQGMLGYMTGVGKGVKPCDRIILREGCESYQYQVEEVDYYSDPSDMWIALLKQVSID
;
A
#
# COMPACT_ATOMS: atom_id res chain seq x y z
N MET A 1 -16.44 33.12 1.66
CA MET A 1 -15.45 32.04 1.79
C MET A 1 -15.87 30.92 0.85
N SER A 2 -15.17 30.75 -0.28
CA SER A 2 -15.50 29.72 -1.25
C SER A 2 -14.90 28.39 -0.83
N LEU A 3 -15.73 27.35 -0.82
CA LEU A 3 -15.30 25.96 -0.73
C LEU A 3 -15.00 25.51 -2.16
N ILE A 4 -13.74 25.62 -2.56
CA ILE A 4 -13.24 25.00 -3.79
C ILE A 4 -12.04 24.15 -3.39
N GLY A 5 -12.30 22.87 -3.18
CA GLY A 5 -11.29 21.81 -3.07
C GLY A 5 -11.63 20.75 -4.10
N THR A 6 -11.15 21.00 -5.32
CA THR A 6 -11.04 20.12 -6.49
C THR A 6 -11.32 18.63 -6.26
N GLY A 7 -12.33 18.11 -6.98
CA GLY A 7 -12.53 16.67 -7.14
C GLY A 7 -11.34 16.04 -7.84
N MET A 8 -10.69 15.09 -7.16
CA MET A 8 -9.63 14.27 -7.73
C MET A 8 -10.26 13.28 -8.70
N ASN A 9 -10.05 13.49 -10.00
CA ASN A 9 -10.42 12.54 -11.05
C ASN A 9 -9.29 11.52 -11.18
N LEU A 10 -9.45 10.35 -10.56
CA LEU A 10 -8.44 9.29 -10.56
C LEU A 10 -8.78 8.24 -11.63
N SER A 11 -8.39 8.52 -12.87
CA SER A 11 -8.41 7.54 -13.95
C SER A 11 -7.18 6.64 -13.81
N PHE A 12 -7.35 5.46 -13.22
CA PHE A 12 -6.29 4.50 -12.95
C PHE A 12 -6.09 3.51 -14.09
N SER A 13 -5.11 3.77 -14.95
CA SER A 13 -4.70 2.87 -16.04
C SER A 13 -3.65 1.86 -15.57
N PHE A 14 -3.98 0.94 -14.64
CA PHE A 14 -3.03 -0.04 -14.08
C PHE A 14 -3.20 -1.46 -14.63
N LEU A 15 -3.19 -1.62 -15.95
CA LEU A 15 -3.05 -2.94 -16.58
C LEU A 15 -2.04 -2.87 -17.73
N SER A 16 -0.76 -2.70 -17.40
CA SER A 16 0.30 -3.02 -18.34
C SER A 16 1.55 -3.50 -17.61
N LYS A 17 1.56 -4.79 -17.25
CA LYS A 17 2.71 -5.72 -17.32
C LYS A 17 2.49 -6.90 -16.36
N LEU A 18 1.71 -7.89 -16.81
CA LEU A 18 1.88 -9.26 -16.34
C LEU A 18 3.18 -9.82 -16.93
N THR A 19 4.33 -9.37 -16.43
CA THR A 19 5.59 -10.05 -16.67
C THR A 19 5.86 -10.96 -15.48
N LEU A 20 5.53 -12.23 -15.68
CA LEU A 20 5.84 -13.32 -14.75
C LEU A 20 7.37 -13.50 -14.74
N VAL A 21 8.05 -12.72 -13.90
CA VAL A 21 9.49 -12.86 -13.68
C VAL A 21 9.68 -13.84 -12.53
N ASN A 22 10.14 -15.04 -12.84
CA ASN A 22 10.66 -15.97 -11.85
C ASN A 22 11.94 -15.36 -11.26
N PHE A 23 11.83 -14.68 -10.12
CA PHE A 23 13.00 -14.22 -9.39
C PHE A 23 13.67 -15.42 -8.70
N PRO A 24 14.98 -15.63 -8.88
CA PRO A 24 15.70 -16.63 -8.12
C PRO A 24 15.68 -16.23 -6.64
N VAL A 25 15.05 -17.08 -5.83
CA VAL A 25 15.06 -17.02 -4.36
C VAL A 25 16.50 -17.27 -3.88
N SER A 26 17.30 -16.21 -3.85
CA SER A 26 18.48 -16.12 -3.00
C SER A 26 18.16 -15.15 -1.86
N GLU A 27 17.37 -15.64 -0.92
CA GLU A 27 17.00 -15.02 0.36
C GLU A 27 18.25 -14.82 1.23
N LEU A 28 19.07 -13.82 0.88
CA LEU A 28 19.74 -13.03 1.91
C LEU A 28 18.61 -12.47 2.76
N LYS A 29 18.46 -12.96 4.00
CA LYS A 29 17.48 -12.54 5.01
C LYS A 29 17.42 -11.01 5.11
N LYS A 30 16.72 -10.36 4.18
CA LYS A 30 16.40 -8.94 4.25
C LYS A 30 15.39 -8.88 5.38
N LYS A 31 15.72 -8.08 6.40
CA LYS A 31 14.75 -7.76 7.44
C LYS A 31 13.65 -6.95 6.77
N ASN A 32 12.59 -7.62 6.33
CA ASN A 32 11.39 -6.98 5.82
C ASN A 32 10.87 -6.05 6.92
N LYS A 33 10.68 -4.78 6.58
CA LYS A 33 10.30 -3.77 7.55
C LYS A 33 8.81 -3.86 7.81
N ILE A 34 8.41 -3.62 9.05
CA ILE A 34 7.02 -3.42 9.41
C ILE A 34 6.78 -1.91 9.46
N HIS A 35 5.78 -1.45 8.72
CA HIS A 35 5.32 -0.07 8.74
C HIS A 35 3.96 -0.02 9.45
N ASP A 36 3.91 0.67 10.57
CA ASP A 36 2.71 0.75 11.40
C ASP A 36 1.91 2.01 11.04
N TYR A 37 0.75 1.80 10.42
CA TYR A 37 -0.22 2.83 10.06
C TYR A 37 -1.43 2.83 11.00
N SER A 38 -1.42 2.02 12.07
CA SER A 38 -2.55 1.89 13.00
C SER A 38 -2.91 3.18 13.76
N GLN A 39 -1.97 4.12 13.82
CA GLN A 39 -2.12 5.43 14.46
C GLN A 39 -2.36 6.57 13.46
N LEU A 40 -2.32 6.28 12.16
CA LEU A 40 -2.48 7.28 11.10
C LEU A 40 -3.94 7.41 10.66
N ALA A 41 -4.30 8.57 10.13
CA ALA A 41 -5.68 8.89 9.78
C ALA A 41 -6.02 8.44 8.34
N TRP A 42 -6.97 7.50 8.23
CA TRP A 42 -7.55 7.10 6.94
C TRP A 42 -8.21 8.30 6.24
N GLY A 43 -7.98 8.43 4.93
CA GLY A 43 -8.45 9.54 4.11
C GLY A 43 -7.53 10.78 4.12
N SER A 44 -6.56 10.84 5.03
CA SER A 44 -5.56 11.92 5.10
C SER A 44 -4.15 11.40 4.83
N ASP A 45 -3.66 10.49 5.68
CA ASP A 45 -2.29 9.98 5.59
C ASP A 45 -2.18 8.79 4.64
N TYR A 46 -3.27 8.05 4.50
CA TYR A 46 -3.40 6.94 3.58
C TYR A 46 -4.86 6.71 3.18
N VAL A 47 -5.04 6.04 2.04
CA VAL A 47 -6.32 5.48 1.58
C VAL A 47 -6.09 4.02 1.27
N PHE A 48 -6.97 3.14 1.75
CA PHE A 48 -6.91 1.71 1.48
C PHE A 48 -8.23 1.22 0.91
N GLU A 49 -8.17 0.59 -0.26
CA GLU A 49 -9.31 0.03 -0.99
C GLU A 49 -9.17 -1.49 -1.07
N ARG A 50 -10.11 -2.20 -0.42
CA ARG A 50 -10.13 -3.67 -0.41
C ARG A 50 -10.60 -4.22 -1.76
N LEU A 51 -9.97 -5.30 -2.20
CA LEU A 51 -10.28 -6.09 -3.39
C LEU A 51 -10.51 -7.54 -2.97
N ASN A 52 -11.16 -8.33 -3.84
CA ASN A 52 -11.28 -9.80 -3.69
C ASN A 52 -11.66 -10.25 -2.27
N GLN A 53 -12.82 -9.80 -1.80
CA GLN A 53 -13.37 -10.12 -0.47
C GLN A 53 -12.47 -9.72 0.72
N GLY A 54 -11.50 -8.82 0.51
CA GLY A 54 -10.64 -8.26 1.57
C GLY A 54 -9.24 -8.87 1.65
N MET A 55 -8.94 -9.91 0.86
CA MET A 55 -7.61 -10.55 0.86
C MET A 55 -6.54 -9.73 0.13
N LEU A 56 -6.95 -8.85 -0.78
CA LEU A 56 -6.06 -7.94 -1.50
C LEU A 56 -6.57 -6.50 -1.31
N GLY A 57 -5.74 -5.52 -1.61
CA GLY A 57 -6.19 -4.15 -1.71
C GLY A 57 -5.12 -3.20 -2.22
N TYR A 58 -5.55 -2.07 -2.76
CA TYR A 58 -4.64 -0.98 -3.10
C TYR A 58 -4.54 -0.01 -1.94
N MET A 59 -3.33 0.39 -1.60
CA MET A 59 -3.08 1.43 -0.62
C MET A 59 -2.32 2.57 -1.28
N THR A 60 -2.83 3.79 -1.17
CA THR A 60 -2.08 5.00 -1.42
C THR A 60 -1.68 5.61 -0.08
N GLY A 61 -0.43 6.01 0.07
CA GLY A 61 0.06 6.60 1.31
C GLY A 61 1.15 7.62 1.09
N VAL A 62 1.42 8.38 2.15
CA VAL A 62 2.52 9.35 2.22
C VAL A 62 3.65 8.78 3.09
N GLY A 63 4.89 9.08 2.73
CA GLY A 63 6.10 8.62 3.40
C GLY A 63 7.06 7.88 2.46
N LYS A 64 8.23 7.51 2.98
CA LYS A 64 9.28 6.87 2.17
C LYS A 64 9.70 5.53 2.75
N GLY A 65 10.12 4.64 1.87
CA GLY A 65 10.83 3.42 2.24
C GLY A 65 9.96 2.18 2.39
N VAL A 66 8.68 2.22 2.00
CA VAL A 66 7.87 1.03 1.71
C VAL A 66 8.45 0.30 0.50
N LYS A 67 8.65 -1.01 0.62
CA LYS A 67 9.24 -1.87 -0.41
C LYS A 67 8.44 -3.18 -0.56
N PRO A 68 8.56 -3.89 -1.69
CA PRO A 68 8.01 -5.24 -1.81
C PRO A 68 8.52 -6.15 -0.68
N CYS A 69 7.65 -7.05 -0.23
CA CYS A 69 7.81 -7.96 0.91
C CYS A 69 7.81 -7.29 2.30
N ASP A 70 7.77 -5.97 2.41
CA ASP A 70 7.50 -5.30 3.70
C ASP A 70 6.08 -5.63 4.19
N ARG A 71 5.84 -5.39 5.49
CA ARG A 71 4.51 -5.52 6.08
C ARG A 71 3.95 -4.17 6.47
N ILE A 72 2.64 -4.01 6.29
CA ILE A 72 1.87 -2.84 6.72
C ILE A 72 0.84 -3.30 7.73
N ILE A 73 0.77 -2.59 8.86
CA ILE A 73 -0.28 -2.77 9.87
C ILE A 73 -1.32 -1.68 9.70
N LEU A 74 -2.56 -2.08 9.41
CA LEU A 74 -3.71 -1.19 9.34
C LEU A 74 -4.66 -1.48 10.51
N ARG A 75 -5.30 -0.43 11.03
CA ARG A 75 -6.35 -0.56 12.03
C ARG A 75 -7.70 -0.20 11.41
N GLU A 76 -8.69 -1.04 11.65
CA GLU A 76 -10.08 -0.76 11.27
C GLU A 76 -10.96 -1.01 12.49
N GLY A 77 -11.43 0.07 13.10
CA GLY A 77 -12.12 0.01 14.39
C GLY A 77 -11.22 -0.54 15.50
N CYS A 78 -11.63 -1.65 16.10
CA CYS A 78 -10.85 -2.33 17.15
C CYS A 78 -9.90 -3.40 16.59
N GLU A 79 -10.03 -3.75 15.32
CA GLU A 79 -9.26 -4.82 14.70
C GLU A 79 -8.00 -4.28 14.05
N SER A 80 -6.94 -5.10 14.11
CA SER A 80 -5.67 -4.84 13.44
C SER A 80 -5.46 -5.89 12.36
N TYR A 81 -5.06 -5.45 11.18
CA TYR A 81 -4.80 -6.31 10.03
C TYR A 81 -3.35 -6.13 9.56
N GLN A 82 -2.73 -7.23 9.19
CA GLN A 82 -1.40 -7.21 8.56
C GLN A 82 -1.52 -7.51 7.08
N TYR A 83 -0.78 -6.75 6.30
CA TYR A 83 -0.68 -6.93 4.86
C TYR A 83 0.79 -6.98 4.45
N GLN A 84 1.13 -7.87 3.53
CA GLN A 84 2.40 -7.85 2.83
C GLN A 84 2.28 -6.96 1.58
N VAL A 85 3.32 -6.17 1.32
CA VAL A 85 3.46 -5.40 0.08
C VAL A 85 3.88 -6.33 -1.04
N GLU A 86 3.02 -6.51 -2.04
CA GLU A 86 3.35 -7.30 -3.24
C GLU A 86 4.07 -6.43 -4.26
N GLU A 87 3.53 -5.24 -4.52
CA GLU A 87 4.06 -4.26 -5.47
C GLU A 87 3.94 -2.86 -4.88
N VAL A 88 4.86 -1.95 -5.23
CA VAL A 88 4.80 -0.54 -4.83
C VAL A 88 5.44 0.35 -5.89
N ASP A 89 4.74 1.42 -6.23
CA ASP A 89 5.21 2.48 -7.12
C ASP A 89 5.20 3.82 -6.39
N TYR A 90 6.27 4.60 -6.57
CA TYR A 90 6.38 5.95 -6.03
C TYR A 90 6.02 6.97 -7.10
N TYR A 91 5.24 7.97 -6.72
CA TYR A 91 4.99 9.13 -7.57
C TYR A 91 6.27 9.97 -7.68
N SER A 92 6.48 10.61 -8.82
CA SER A 92 7.63 11.51 -9.01
C SER A 92 7.44 12.85 -8.30
N ASP A 93 6.19 13.31 -8.21
CA ASP A 93 5.81 14.56 -7.55
C ASP A 93 4.38 14.44 -6.97
N PRO A 94 4.22 14.47 -5.63
CA PRO A 94 5.28 14.57 -4.64
C PRO A 94 6.03 13.22 -4.46
N SER A 95 7.35 13.29 -4.28
CA SER A 95 8.26 12.12 -4.26
C SER A 95 8.11 11.16 -3.06
N ASP A 96 7.29 11.56 -2.08
CA ASP A 96 6.98 10.80 -0.88
C ASP A 96 5.57 10.20 -0.91
N MET A 97 4.86 10.31 -2.03
CA MET A 97 3.64 9.53 -2.23
C MET A 97 3.95 8.23 -2.95
N TRP A 98 3.18 7.20 -2.63
CA TRP A 98 3.26 5.90 -3.27
C TRP A 98 1.90 5.24 -3.34
N ILE A 99 1.76 4.27 -4.25
CA ILE A 99 0.66 3.33 -4.32
C ILE A 99 1.21 1.91 -4.26
N ALA A 100 0.58 1.04 -3.50
CA ALA A 100 1.01 -0.34 -3.32
C ALA A 100 -0.15 -1.32 -3.46
N LEU A 101 0.14 -2.49 -4.03
CA LEU A 101 -0.73 -3.66 -3.94
C LEU A 101 -0.39 -4.42 -2.67
N LEU A 102 -1.39 -4.62 -1.83
CA LEU A 102 -1.27 -5.26 -0.53
C LEU A 102 -2.01 -6.59 -0.53
N LYS A 103 -1.42 -7.60 0.11
CA LYS A 103 -2.03 -8.92 0.35
C LYS A 103 -2.13 -9.19 1.83
N GLN A 104 -3.34 -9.50 2.30
CA GLN A 104 -3.57 -9.80 3.71
C GLN A 104 -2.80 -11.06 4.11
N VAL A 105 -2.15 -11.01 5.27
CA VAL A 105 -1.46 -12.15 5.87
C VAL A 105 -2.06 -12.44 7.24
N SER A 106 -2.03 -13.71 7.66
CA SER A 106 -2.42 -14.08 9.01
C SER A 106 -1.46 -13.44 10.02
N ILE A 107 -2.02 -12.97 11.12
CA ILE A 107 -1.25 -12.60 12.31
C ILE A 107 -0.93 -13.92 12.99
N ASP A 108 0.35 -14.29 13.06
CA ASP A 108 0.83 -15.46 13.80
C ASP A 108 0.62 -15.28 15.32
#